data_AF-A0AAW2Q1X4-F1
#
_entry.id   AF-A0AAW2Q1X4-F1
#
_cell.length_a   1.000
_cell.length_b   1.000
_cell.length_c   1.000
_cell.angle_alpha   90.00
_cell.angle_beta   90.00
_cell.angle_gamma   90.00
#
_symmetry.space_group_name_H-M   'P 1'
#
loop_
_entity.id
_entity.type
_entity.pdbx_description
1 polymer ?
#
loop_
_entity_poly.entity_id
_entity_poly.type
_entity_poly.pdbx_seq_one_letter_code
_entity_poly.pdbx_strand_id
1 'polypeptide(L)'
;MALRFSRFSQGLAQDPTTRRIWFGIATAHDFESHDDITEERLYQNIFASHFGQLAIIFLWTFENLFHVAWQENFESWVQDPLHVRPIAHAIWDPHFGQPAVEAFTRGGSWPSEYRLFWLATLTTEMETEHFVVQKCRISSESSFVRTLRRQWNLYAQNPDSSSHLFGTSQGAGTAILTLLGGFHPQTQSLWLTDIAHHHLAIAFIFLVAGHMYRTNFGIGHNIKDLLDAHIPPEGRLGRGLIKKSLSRSKEHQM
;
A
#
# COMPACT_ATOMS: atom_id res chain seq x y z
N MET A 1 -38.84 -28.59 3.67
CA MET A 1 -38.67 -27.39 2.83
C MET A 1 -37.25 -26.90 3.06
N ALA A 2 -36.36 -27.00 2.07
CA ALA A 2 -35.00 -26.47 2.20
C ALA A 2 -35.04 -24.94 2.22
N LEU A 3 -34.24 -24.32 3.09
CA LEU A 3 -34.22 -22.86 3.25
C LEU A 3 -33.26 -22.23 2.22
N ARG A 4 -33.52 -20.98 1.82
CA ARG A 4 -32.75 -20.27 0.77
C ARG A 4 -31.27 -20.06 1.13
N PHE A 5 -30.94 -20.04 2.41
CA PHE A 5 -29.57 -19.92 2.94
C PHE A 5 -29.19 -21.22 3.66
N SER A 6 -28.01 -21.80 3.45
CA SER A 6 -26.89 -21.38 2.58
C SER A 6 -27.05 -21.86 1.13
N ARG A 7 -27.04 -20.97 0.14
CA ARG A 7 -27.23 -21.33 -1.28
C ARG A 7 -26.14 -22.28 -1.83
N PHE A 8 -24.93 -22.17 -1.29
CA PHE A 8 -23.74 -22.87 -1.76
C PHE A 8 -23.56 -24.28 -1.16
N SER A 9 -24.40 -24.67 -0.20
CA SER A 9 -24.39 -26.03 0.36
C SER A 9 -25.81 -26.48 0.70
N GLN A 10 -26.31 -27.46 -0.04
CA GLN A 10 -27.62 -28.10 0.16
C GLN A 10 -27.68 -28.85 1.49
N GLY A 11 -26.58 -29.49 1.89
CA GLY A 11 -26.49 -30.18 3.18
C GLY A 11 -26.72 -29.23 4.35
N LEU A 12 -26.07 -28.06 4.33
CA LEU A 12 -26.28 -27.00 5.31
C LEU A 12 -27.69 -26.37 5.20
N ALA A 13 -28.18 -26.13 3.98
CA ALA A 13 -29.51 -25.54 3.75
C ALA A 13 -30.68 -26.38 4.29
N GLN A 14 -30.47 -27.69 4.47
CA GLN A 14 -31.45 -28.64 5.01
C GLN A 14 -31.37 -28.79 6.53
N ASP A 15 -30.33 -28.28 7.19
CA ASP A 15 -30.19 -28.34 8.65
C ASP A 15 -31.27 -27.47 9.33
N PRO A 16 -32.17 -28.07 10.15
CA PRO A 16 -33.27 -27.35 10.77
C PRO A 16 -32.85 -26.49 11.97
N THR A 17 -31.60 -26.58 12.42
CA THR A 17 -31.10 -25.90 13.61
C THR A 17 -30.45 -24.55 13.30
N THR A 18 -30.11 -23.79 14.34
CA THR A 18 -29.33 -22.54 14.22
C THR A 18 -27.89 -22.79 13.78
N ARG A 19 -27.39 -24.03 13.86
CA ARG A 19 -26.06 -24.44 13.38
C ARG A 19 -25.85 -24.03 11.91
N ARG A 20 -26.89 -24.18 11.09
CA ARG A 20 -26.91 -23.75 9.69
C ARG A 20 -26.42 -22.31 9.48
N ILE A 21 -26.83 -21.38 10.34
CA ILE A 21 -26.47 -19.96 10.21
C ILE A 21 -24.97 -19.79 10.48
N TRP A 22 -24.51 -20.35 11.61
CA TRP A 22 -23.12 -20.23 12.04
C TRP A 22 -22.14 -20.88 11.05
N PHE A 23 -22.42 -22.11 10.65
CA PHE A 23 -21.57 -22.80 9.67
C PHE A 23 -21.67 -22.16 8.28
N GLY A 24 -22.86 -21.68 7.88
CA GLY A 24 -23.01 -20.97 6.62
C GLY A 24 -22.20 -19.66 6.56
N ILE A 25 -21.97 -18.97 7.68
CA ILE A 25 -21.07 -17.82 7.72
C ILE A 25 -19.60 -18.30 7.75
N ALA A 26 -19.29 -19.29 8.58
CA ALA A 26 -17.93 -19.78 8.77
C ALA A 26 -17.31 -20.39 7.50
N THR A 27 -18.10 -21.05 6.66
CA THR A 27 -17.62 -21.68 5.41
C THR A 27 -17.96 -20.88 4.16
N ALA A 28 -18.39 -19.62 4.30
CA ALA A 28 -18.79 -18.78 3.16
C ALA A 28 -17.63 -18.54 2.17
N HIS A 29 -16.40 -18.44 2.67
CA HIS A 29 -15.19 -18.22 1.86
C HIS A 29 -14.38 -19.50 1.61
N ASP A 30 -14.82 -20.64 2.15
CA ASP A 30 -14.25 -21.95 1.82
C ASP A 30 -14.86 -22.45 0.51
N PHE A 31 -14.47 -21.82 -0.59
CA PHE A 31 -15.05 -22.08 -1.91
C PHE A 31 -14.82 -23.52 -2.40
N GLU A 32 -13.80 -24.21 -1.89
CA GLU A 32 -13.48 -25.59 -2.29
C GLU A 32 -14.50 -26.60 -1.75
N SER A 33 -15.14 -26.30 -0.62
CA SER A 33 -16.17 -27.16 -0.02
C SER A 33 -17.59 -26.86 -0.52
N HIS A 34 -17.76 -25.92 -1.45
CA HIS A 34 -19.06 -25.58 -2.02
C HIS A 34 -19.55 -26.65 -3.00
N ASP A 35 -20.87 -26.88 -3.02
CA ASP A 35 -21.48 -27.87 -3.89
C ASP A 35 -21.25 -27.52 -5.37
N ASP A 36 -20.95 -28.53 -6.21
CA ASP A 36 -20.74 -28.42 -7.66
C ASP A 36 -19.67 -27.40 -8.10
N ILE A 37 -18.66 -27.13 -7.26
CA ILE A 37 -17.54 -26.25 -7.63
C ILE A 37 -16.56 -26.95 -8.59
N THR A 38 -16.23 -26.27 -9.69
CA THR A 38 -15.16 -26.68 -10.61
C THR A 38 -13.89 -25.87 -10.37
N GLU A 39 -12.73 -26.38 -10.76
CA GLU A 39 -11.45 -25.68 -10.59
C GLU A 39 -11.45 -24.30 -11.27
N GLU A 40 -11.98 -24.21 -12.50
CA GLU A 40 -12.10 -22.93 -13.22
C GLU A 40 -12.97 -21.92 -12.46
N ARG A 41 -14.15 -22.34 -12.02
CA ARG A 41 -15.10 -21.46 -11.31
C ARG A 41 -14.53 -21.02 -9.96
N LEU A 42 -13.80 -21.89 -9.29
CA LEU A 42 -13.08 -21.58 -8.06
C LEU A 42 -12.05 -20.47 -8.29
N TYR A 43 -11.23 -20.54 -9.34
CA TYR A 43 -10.27 -19.47 -9.66
C TYR A 43 -10.96 -18.17 -10.06
N GLN A 44 -12.05 -18.22 -10.82
CA GLN A 44 -12.83 -17.02 -11.18
C GLN A 44 -13.41 -16.33 -9.95
N ASN A 45 -13.99 -17.10 -9.01
CA ASN A 45 -14.50 -16.58 -7.75
C ASN A 45 -13.39 -15.93 -6.92
N ILE A 46 -12.26 -16.61 -6.74
CA ILE A 46 -11.10 -16.06 -6.01
C ILE A 46 -10.60 -14.77 -6.67
N PHE A 47 -10.45 -14.76 -7.99
CA PHE A 47 -10.02 -13.57 -8.73
C PHE A 47 -10.98 -12.40 -8.54
N ALA A 48 -12.28 -12.62 -8.65
CA ALA A 48 -13.29 -11.60 -8.38
C ALA A 48 -13.25 -11.11 -6.93
N SER A 49 -13.05 -12.00 -5.95
CA SER A 49 -12.89 -11.64 -4.54
C SER A 49 -11.67 -10.75 -4.30
N HIS A 50 -10.55 -10.98 -5.01
CA HIS A 50 -9.39 -10.09 -4.93
C HIS A 50 -9.72 -8.67 -5.40
N PHE A 51 -10.48 -8.51 -6.49
CA PHE A 51 -10.95 -7.20 -6.94
C PHE A 51 -11.88 -6.54 -5.92
N GLY A 52 -12.78 -7.31 -5.31
CA GLY A 52 -13.62 -6.83 -4.21
C GLY A 52 -12.79 -6.34 -3.02
N GLN A 53 -11.78 -7.12 -2.62
CA GLN A 53 -10.88 -6.75 -1.52
C GLN A 53 -10.06 -5.49 -1.85
N LEU A 54 -9.52 -5.39 -3.06
CA LEU A 54 -8.82 -4.18 -3.52
C LEU A 54 -9.74 -2.95 -3.52
N ALA A 55 -10.99 -3.11 -3.96
CA ALA A 55 -11.97 -2.03 -3.93
C ALA A 55 -12.27 -1.58 -2.49
N ILE A 56 -12.37 -2.50 -1.52
CA ILE A 56 -12.54 -2.16 -0.10
C ILE A 56 -11.31 -1.41 0.43
N ILE A 57 -10.10 -1.84 0.09
CA ILE A 57 -8.85 -1.15 0.49
C ILE A 57 -8.81 0.27 -0.09
N PHE A 58 -9.15 0.45 -1.37
CA PHE A 58 -9.18 1.76 -1.99
C PHE A 58 -10.27 2.65 -1.42
N LEU A 59 -11.45 2.10 -1.15
CA LEU A 59 -12.54 2.85 -0.52
C LEU A 59 -12.16 3.27 0.89
N TRP A 60 -11.58 2.38 1.69
CA TRP A 60 -11.07 2.70 3.02
C TRP A 60 -10.00 3.79 2.96
N THR A 61 -9.02 3.66 2.07
CA THR A 61 -7.97 4.68 1.90
C THR A 61 -8.57 6.02 1.50
N PHE A 62 -9.52 6.03 0.57
CA PHE A 62 -10.24 7.22 0.13
C PHE A 62 -11.07 7.85 1.27
N GLU A 63 -11.77 7.05 2.07
CA GLU A 63 -12.57 7.53 3.22
C GLU A 63 -11.68 8.22 4.26
N ASN A 64 -10.50 7.66 4.56
CA ASN A 64 -9.53 8.33 5.43
C ASN A 64 -9.14 9.70 4.86
N LEU A 65 -8.81 9.77 3.56
CA LEU A 65 -8.43 11.04 2.92
C LEU A 65 -9.59 12.04 2.84
N PHE A 66 -10.80 11.54 2.64
CA PHE A 66 -12.00 12.38 2.57
C PHE A 66 -12.29 13.03 3.93
N HIS A 67 -12.20 12.27 5.02
CA HIS A 67 -12.35 12.83 6.36
C HIS A 67 -11.23 13.84 6.70
N VAL A 68 -9.99 13.56 6.29
CA VAL A 68 -8.87 14.51 6.40
C VAL A 68 -9.16 15.82 5.67
N ALA A 69 -9.55 15.74 4.40
CA ALA A 69 -9.78 16.93 3.58
C ALA A 69 -11.00 17.75 4.03
N TRP A 70 -12.01 17.10 4.60
CA TRP A 70 -13.28 17.75 4.95
C TRP A 70 -13.33 18.31 6.38
N GLN A 71 -12.86 17.55 7.36
CA GLN A 71 -13.17 17.78 8.79
C GLN A 71 -11.94 18.02 9.67
N GLU A 72 -10.73 18.01 9.10
CA GLU A 72 -9.50 18.16 9.88
C GLU A 72 -8.86 19.55 9.83
N ASN A 73 -7.86 19.73 10.70
CA ASN A 73 -6.99 20.89 10.80
C ASN A 73 -5.66 20.69 10.03
N PHE A 74 -5.68 19.97 8.91
CA PHE A 74 -4.46 19.55 8.21
C PHE A 74 -3.54 20.74 7.84
N GLU A 75 -4.09 21.84 7.32
CA GLU A 75 -3.31 23.05 6.99
C GLU A 75 -2.60 23.63 8.22
N SER A 76 -3.29 23.73 9.35
CA SER A 76 -2.71 24.19 10.62
C SER A 76 -1.64 23.22 11.14
N TRP A 77 -1.84 21.92 10.95
CA TRP A 77 -0.88 20.90 11.35
C TRP A 77 0.41 20.96 10.52
N VAL A 78 0.33 21.21 9.21
CA VAL A 78 1.51 21.38 8.34
C VAL A 78 2.38 22.56 8.79
N GLN A 79 1.77 23.65 9.29
CA GLN A 79 2.50 24.83 9.76
C GLN A 79 3.23 24.61 11.09
N ASP A 80 2.66 23.82 12.01
CA ASP A 80 3.29 23.50 13.30
C ASP A 80 3.03 22.05 13.74
N PRO A 81 3.72 21.08 13.14
CA PRO A 81 3.46 19.65 13.37
C PRO A 81 3.91 19.17 14.75
N LEU A 82 4.69 19.96 15.49
CA LEU A 82 5.20 19.59 16.81
C LEU A 82 4.23 19.95 17.94
N HIS A 83 3.41 21.00 17.77
CA HIS A 83 2.51 21.46 18.82
C HIS A 83 1.03 21.34 18.45
N VAL A 84 0.69 21.31 17.15
CA VAL A 84 -0.67 21.04 16.69
C VAL A 84 -0.90 19.54 16.65
N ARG A 85 -1.97 19.08 17.28
CA ARG A 85 -2.39 17.67 17.20
C ARG A 85 -3.27 17.48 15.96
N PRO A 86 -3.01 16.47 15.12
CA PRO A 86 -3.88 16.16 14.00
C PRO A 86 -5.27 15.75 14.48
N ILE A 87 -6.29 16.16 13.74
CA ILE A 87 -7.67 15.67 13.85
C ILE A 87 -7.80 14.46 12.91
N ALA A 88 -8.89 13.69 12.99
CA ALA A 88 -9.12 12.55 12.09
C ALA A 88 -10.47 12.65 11.38
N HIS A 89 -11.54 12.65 12.16
CA HIS A 89 -12.89 12.88 11.67
C HIS A 89 -13.72 13.45 12.81
N ALA A 90 -14.83 14.13 12.52
CA ALA A 90 -15.75 14.58 13.56
C ALA A 90 -16.42 13.40 14.27
N ILE A 91 -16.71 13.53 15.57
CA ILE A 91 -17.56 12.57 16.30
C ILE A 91 -19.00 13.09 16.30
N TRP A 92 -19.92 12.25 15.86
CA TRP A 92 -21.35 12.51 15.95
C TRP A 92 -22.02 11.40 16.76
N ASP A 93 -22.19 11.63 18.06
CA ASP A 93 -22.87 10.70 18.97
C ASP A 93 -23.99 11.42 19.75
N PRO A 94 -25.28 11.20 19.41
CA PRO A 94 -26.42 11.78 20.11
C PRO A 94 -26.51 11.41 21.59
N HIS A 95 -25.78 10.40 22.05
CA HIS A 95 -25.77 9.97 23.45
C HIS A 95 -24.76 10.75 24.31
N PHE A 96 -23.90 11.59 23.71
CA PHE A 96 -22.93 12.37 24.46
C PHE A 96 -23.62 13.49 25.24
N GLY A 97 -23.43 13.47 26.57
CA GLY A 97 -23.76 14.61 27.42
C GLY A 97 -22.77 15.75 27.23
N GLN A 98 -23.18 16.96 27.62
CA GLN A 98 -22.37 18.18 27.49
C GLN A 98 -20.92 18.07 28.03
N PRO A 99 -20.64 17.40 29.16
CA PRO A 99 -19.26 17.24 29.62
C PRO A 99 -18.38 16.40 28.69
N ALA A 100 -18.95 15.39 28.02
CA ALA A 100 -18.23 14.57 27.05
C ALA A 100 -17.94 15.39 25.79
N VAL A 101 -18.94 16.12 25.30
CA VAL A 101 -18.81 17.09 24.20
C VAL A 101 -17.64 18.03 24.49
N GLU A 102 -17.66 18.77 25.59
CA GLU A 102 -16.58 19.70 25.96
C GLU A 102 -15.22 19.01 26.15
N ALA A 103 -15.19 17.80 26.73
CA ALA A 103 -13.93 17.08 26.93
C ALA A 103 -13.26 16.70 25.61
N PHE A 104 -14.05 16.35 24.59
CA PHE A 104 -13.54 16.06 23.27
C PHE A 104 -13.33 17.35 22.44
N THR A 105 -14.01 18.48 22.72
CA THR A 105 -13.87 19.75 21.96
C THR A 105 -12.58 20.41 22.41
N ARG A 106 -11.46 20.14 21.76
CA ARG A 106 -10.17 20.71 22.15
C ARG A 106 -9.44 21.24 20.91
N GLY A 107 -9.00 22.50 20.93
CA GLY A 107 -8.14 23.06 19.87
C GLY A 107 -8.80 24.10 18.94
N GLY A 108 -9.83 24.81 19.40
CA GLY A 108 -10.38 25.97 18.67
C GLY A 108 -11.30 25.64 17.50
N SER A 109 -11.70 24.37 17.36
CA SER A 109 -12.73 23.96 16.40
C SER A 109 -14.15 24.31 16.89
N TRP A 110 -15.06 24.51 15.93
CA TRP A 110 -16.49 24.74 16.20
C TRP A 110 -17.10 23.54 16.96
N PRO A 111 -18.28 23.67 17.62
CA PRO A 111 -18.81 22.71 18.62
C PRO A 111 -19.12 21.27 18.14
N SER A 112 -18.60 20.83 17.01
CA SER A 112 -18.88 19.54 16.37
C SER A 112 -17.63 18.73 15.98
N GLU A 113 -16.43 19.10 16.43
CA GLU A 113 -15.18 18.43 16.00
C GLU A 113 -14.41 17.81 17.17
N TYR A 114 -14.13 16.51 17.06
CA TYR A 114 -13.74 15.59 18.14
C TYR A 114 -12.84 14.46 17.57
N ARG A 115 -11.85 13.89 18.29
CA ARG A 115 -10.67 13.21 17.67
C ARG A 115 -10.53 11.67 17.86
N LEU A 116 -9.95 10.95 16.88
CA LEU A 116 -9.36 9.58 16.99
C LEU A 116 -8.33 9.25 15.86
N PHE A 117 -7.09 8.89 16.18
CA PHE A 117 -5.90 8.98 15.29
C PHE A 117 -5.61 7.81 14.32
N TRP A 118 -5.22 8.13 13.07
CA TRP A 118 -4.29 7.37 12.21
C TRP A 118 -3.45 8.34 11.36
N LEU A 119 -2.15 8.05 11.16
CA LEU A 119 -1.21 8.91 10.42
C LEU A 119 -0.85 8.25 9.09
N ALA A 120 -1.37 8.79 7.99
CA ALA A 120 -0.83 8.62 6.65
C ALA A 120 -0.80 10.00 6.00
N THR A 121 0.39 10.54 5.81
CA THR A 121 0.63 11.89 5.27
C THR A 121 0.22 11.98 3.81
N LEU A 122 -0.72 12.88 3.51
CA LEU A 122 -0.89 13.49 2.20
C LEU A 122 -1.03 15.00 2.41
N THR A 123 -0.12 15.77 1.82
CA THR A 123 -0.26 17.22 1.70
C THR A 123 -1.39 17.56 0.75
N THR A 124 -2.06 18.68 0.97
CA THR A 124 -3.09 19.20 0.06
C THR A 124 -2.58 19.30 -1.38
N GLU A 125 -3.52 19.21 -2.32
CA GLU A 125 -3.33 19.07 -3.78
C GLU A 125 -2.46 20.18 -4.44
N MET A 126 -2.18 21.28 -3.72
CA MET A 126 -1.40 22.40 -4.26
C MET A 126 0.10 22.38 -3.91
N GLU A 127 0.55 21.63 -2.89
CA GLU A 127 1.96 21.70 -2.44
C GLU A 127 2.84 20.54 -2.93
N THR A 128 2.30 19.35 -3.22
CA THR A 128 3.05 18.30 -3.93
C THR A 128 3.43 18.78 -5.32
N GLU A 129 2.52 19.45 -6.01
CA GLU A 129 2.79 20.19 -7.24
C GLU A 129 3.87 21.25 -6.98
N HIS A 130 3.77 22.10 -5.95
CA HIS A 130 4.77 23.14 -5.71
C HIS A 130 6.16 22.60 -5.32
N PHE A 131 6.27 21.50 -4.56
CA PHE A 131 7.54 20.90 -4.18
C PHE A 131 8.20 20.15 -5.35
N VAL A 132 7.42 19.34 -6.08
CA VAL A 132 7.88 18.66 -7.29
C VAL A 132 8.21 19.68 -8.37
N VAL A 133 7.36 20.69 -8.58
CA VAL A 133 7.62 21.79 -9.51
C VAL A 133 8.81 22.61 -9.05
N GLN A 134 9.02 22.91 -7.77
CA GLN A 134 10.18 23.70 -7.35
C GLN A 134 11.50 22.92 -7.50
N LYS A 135 11.50 21.61 -7.20
CA LYS A 135 12.65 20.73 -7.39
C LYS A 135 12.89 20.39 -8.88
N CYS A 136 11.83 20.27 -9.69
CA CYS A 136 11.90 20.06 -11.15
C CYS A 136 12.17 21.34 -11.95
N ARG A 137 11.69 22.51 -11.51
CA ARG A 137 11.86 23.83 -12.15
C ARG A 137 13.28 24.36 -11.99
N ILE A 138 14.00 23.96 -10.94
CA ILE A 138 15.46 24.18 -10.86
C ILE A 138 16.22 23.23 -11.83
N SER A 139 15.60 22.15 -12.31
CA SER A 139 16.21 21.19 -13.25
C SER A 139 15.95 21.50 -14.75
N SER A 140 15.19 22.56 -15.06
CA SER A 140 14.46 22.66 -16.33
C SER A 140 15.26 23.04 -17.59
N GLU A 141 16.58 23.17 -17.54
CA GLU A 141 17.35 23.37 -18.78
C GLU A 141 18.34 22.24 -19.13
N SER A 142 18.44 21.17 -18.34
CA SER A 142 19.39 20.09 -18.71
C SER A 142 19.11 18.68 -18.19
N SER A 143 18.01 18.43 -17.47
CA SER A 143 17.79 17.11 -16.85
C SER A 143 17.72 15.96 -17.88
N PHE A 144 16.99 16.08 -19.00
CA PHE A 144 16.92 15.00 -19.99
C PHE A 144 18.24 14.78 -20.76
N VAL A 145 18.93 15.87 -21.11
CA VAL A 145 20.20 15.82 -21.83
C VAL A 145 21.29 15.18 -20.98
N ARG A 146 21.30 15.44 -19.66
CA ARG A 146 22.24 14.82 -18.70
C ARG A 146 22.03 13.30 -18.61
N THR A 147 20.79 12.81 -18.62
CA THR A 147 20.49 11.37 -18.62
C THR A 147 21.06 10.70 -19.87
N LEU A 148 20.77 11.26 -21.05
CA LEU A 148 21.22 10.71 -22.33
C LEU A 148 22.74 10.79 -22.50
N ARG A 149 23.38 11.83 -21.96
CA ARG A 149 24.85 11.99 -21.95
C ARG A 149 25.55 11.20 -20.84
N ARG A 150 24.84 10.37 -20.07
CA ARG A 150 25.36 9.56 -18.95
C ARG A 150 26.06 10.36 -17.85
N GLN A 151 25.64 11.60 -17.63
CA GLN A 151 26.19 12.47 -16.58
C GLN A 151 25.41 12.34 -15.27
N TRP A 152 25.20 11.11 -14.79
CA TRP A 152 24.27 10.84 -13.69
C TRP A 152 24.74 11.38 -12.33
N ASN A 153 26.05 11.51 -12.14
CA ASN A 153 26.63 12.11 -10.93
C ASN A 153 26.11 13.54 -10.68
N LEU A 154 25.72 14.26 -11.74
CA LEU A 154 25.20 15.63 -11.60
C LEU A 154 23.85 15.70 -10.86
N TYR A 155 23.11 14.59 -10.75
CA TYR A 155 21.84 14.54 -10.00
C TYR A 155 22.01 14.45 -8.49
N ALA A 156 23.20 14.10 -8.02
CA ALA A 156 23.55 14.02 -6.60
C ALA A 156 24.20 15.31 -6.07
N GLN A 157 24.39 16.31 -6.92
CA GLN A 157 25.11 17.53 -6.57
C GLN A 157 24.22 18.49 -5.76
N ASN A 158 24.83 19.08 -4.73
CA ASN A 158 24.20 20.01 -3.79
C ASN A 158 22.96 19.41 -3.10
N PRO A 159 23.15 18.42 -2.21
CA PRO A 159 22.05 17.92 -1.37
C PRO A 159 21.51 19.01 -0.45
N ASP A 160 20.31 18.78 0.08
CA ASP A 160 19.72 19.61 1.14
C ASP A 160 20.70 19.66 2.34
N SER A 161 20.89 20.85 2.92
CA SER A 161 21.85 21.06 4.02
C SER A 161 21.35 20.45 5.34
N SER A 162 22.24 20.24 6.32
CA SER A 162 21.83 19.82 7.67
C SER A 162 20.97 20.84 8.41
N SER A 163 20.91 22.08 7.93
CA SER A 163 20.05 23.15 8.44
C SER A 163 18.83 23.42 7.54
N HIS A 164 18.54 22.52 6.58
CA HIS A 164 17.37 22.65 5.73
C HIS A 164 16.09 22.64 6.57
N LEU A 165 15.22 23.61 6.31
CA LEU A 165 13.88 23.65 6.89
C LEU A 165 12.90 23.02 5.91
N PHE A 166 12.37 21.85 6.27
CA PHE A 166 11.42 21.09 5.48
C PHE A 166 10.20 21.93 5.10
N GLY A 167 9.76 21.85 3.84
CA GLY A 167 8.68 22.68 3.30
C GLY A 167 9.11 24.07 2.83
N THR A 168 10.37 24.48 3.02
CA THR A 168 10.87 25.80 2.61
C THR A 168 12.09 25.71 1.68
N SER A 169 12.43 26.84 1.03
CA SER A 169 13.67 26.97 0.25
C SER A 169 14.91 27.24 1.11
N GLN A 170 14.77 27.47 2.42
CA GLN A 170 15.88 27.83 3.29
C GLN A 170 16.76 26.62 3.57
N GLY A 171 17.99 26.62 3.05
CA GLY A 171 18.94 25.51 3.18
C GLY A 171 18.63 24.33 2.24
N ALA A 172 17.71 24.52 1.29
CA ALA A 172 17.38 23.53 0.27
C ALA A 172 18.48 23.46 -0.81
N GLY A 173 18.80 22.26 -1.22
CA GLY A 173 19.72 21.93 -2.30
C GLY A 173 19.00 21.72 -3.63
N THR A 174 19.77 21.29 -4.64
CA THR A 174 19.28 21.00 -6.00
C THR A 174 19.37 19.52 -6.36
N ALA A 175 19.93 18.68 -5.51
CA ALA A 175 20.04 17.24 -5.76
C ALA A 175 18.65 16.58 -5.83
N ILE A 176 18.51 15.61 -6.73
CA ILE A 176 17.28 14.81 -6.88
C ILE A 176 17.49 13.33 -6.55
N LEU A 177 18.72 12.83 -6.61
CA LEU A 177 19.07 11.45 -6.29
C LEU A 177 20.36 11.42 -5.47
N THR A 178 20.31 10.96 -4.23
CA THR A 178 21.49 10.92 -3.34
C THR A 178 21.65 9.55 -2.71
N LEU A 179 22.73 9.39 -1.94
CA LEU A 179 22.98 8.21 -1.09
C LEU A 179 23.66 8.69 0.20
N LEU A 180 23.03 9.64 0.90
CA LEU A 180 23.59 10.28 2.09
C LEU A 180 23.60 9.33 3.29
N GLY A 181 22.50 8.58 3.45
CA GLY A 181 22.26 7.74 4.63
C GLY A 181 21.88 8.55 5.88
N GLY A 182 21.40 7.84 6.89
CA GLY A 182 20.94 8.44 8.14
C GLY A 182 19.61 9.19 8.01
N PHE A 183 19.39 10.15 8.91
CA PHE A 183 18.13 10.90 9.02
C PHE A 183 18.33 12.40 8.85
N HIS A 184 17.34 13.05 8.26
CA HIS A 184 17.26 14.50 8.20
C HIS A 184 17.08 15.05 9.63
N PRO A 185 17.93 15.99 10.09
CA PRO A 185 18.02 16.36 11.51
C PRO A 185 16.77 17.07 12.06
N GLN A 186 16.00 17.77 11.22
CA GLN A 186 14.73 18.39 11.64
C GLN A 186 13.59 17.38 11.74
N THR A 187 13.31 16.64 10.65
CA THR A 187 12.14 15.75 10.55
C THR A 187 12.38 14.37 11.19
N GLN A 188 13.64 14.02 11.48
CA GLN A 188 14.05 12.69 11.95
C GLN A 188 13.58 11.56 11.01
N SER A 189 13.40 11.88 9.72
CA SER A 189 12.98 10.95 8.67
C SER A 189 14.10 10.72 7.65
N LEU A 190 13.94 9.71 6.79
CA LEU A 190 14.88 9.46 5.70
C LEU A 190 14.89 10.64 4.70
N TRP A 191 16.04 10.91 4.09
CA TRP A 191 16.17 11.92 3.05
C TRP A 191 15.29 11.56 1.84
N LEU A 192 14.50 12.51 1.35
CA LEU A 192 13.59 12.27 0.22
C LEU A 192 14.35 11.89 -1.07
N THR A 193 15.53 12.45 -1.27
CA THR A 193 16.42 12.14 -2.40
C THR A 193 17.03 10.73 -2.30
N ASP A 194 17.23 10.20 -1.10
CA ASP A 194 17.65 8.80 -0.89
C ASP A 194 16.48 7.84 -1.14
N ILE A 195 15.26 8.19 -0.69
CA ILE A 195 14.05 7.43 -1.00
C ILE A 195 13.83 7.36 -2.52
N ALA A 196 13.96 8.49 -3.22
CA ALA A 196 13.82 8.55 -4.68
C ALA A 196 14.87 7.68 -5.39
N HIS A 197 16.14 7.75 -4.96
CA HIS A 197 17.20 6.88 -5.48
C HIS A 197 16.87 5.40 -5.24
N HIS A 198 16.46 5.05 -4.03
CA HIS A 198 16.12 3.68 -3.66
C HIS A 198 15.03 3.09 -4.56
N HIS A 199 13.93 3.81 -4.78
CA HIS A 199 12.86 3.37 -5.66
C HIS A 199 13.32 3.22 -7.11
N LEU A 200 14.13 4.17 -7.60
CA LEU A 200 14.70 4.07 -8.94
C LEU A 200 15.59 2.83 -9.09
N ALA A 201 16.47 2.57 -8.12
CA ALA A 201 17.35 1.41 -8.11
C ALA A 201 16.56 0.08 -8.07
N ILE A 202 15.55 -0.01 -7.20
CA ILE A 202 14.68 -1.19 -7.10
C ILE A 202 13.88 -1.39 -8.39
N ALA A 203 13.38 -0.32 -9.02
CA ALA A 203 12.66 -0.41 -10.29
C ALA A 203 13.54 -1.05 -11.38
N PHE A 204 14.83 -0.70 -11.46
CA PHE A 204 15.75 -1.35 -12.39
C PHE A 204 16.02 -2.82 -12.04
N ILE A 205 16.17 -3.16 -10.76
CA ILE A 205 16.34 -4.55 -10.31
C ILE A 205 15.12 -5.39 -10.72
N PHE A 206 13.91 -4.90 -10.46
CA PHE A 206 12.68 -5.62 -10.82
C PHE A 206 12.42 -5.63 -12.32
N LEU A 207 12.84 -4.60 -13.06
CA LEU A 207 12.78 -4.62 -14.51
C LEU A 207 13.63 -5.76 -15.08
N VAL A 208 14.88 -5.91 -14.62
CA VAL A 208 15.76 -7.01 -15.06
C VAL A 208 15.22 -8.36 -14.58
N ALA A 209 14.82 -8.47 -13.31
CA ALA A 209 14.27 -9.70 -12.74
C ALA A 209 12.99 -10.17 -13.46
N GLY A 210 12.13 -9.22 -13.87
CA GLY A 210 10.90 -9.51 -14.62
C GLY A 210 11.13 -10.16 -15.99
N HIS A 211 12.35 -10.09 -16.53
CA HIS A 211 12.73 -10.71 -17.80
C HIS A 211 13.49 -12.03 -17.64
N MET A 212 13.67 -12.52 -16.40
CA MET A 212 14.40 -13.78 -16.15
C MET A 212 13.63 -15.01 -16.61
N TYR A 213 12.30 -14.99 -16.53
CA TYR A 213 11.47 -16.17 -16.77
C TYR A 213 10.92 -16.22 -18.19
N ARG A 214 10.85 -17.45 -18.72
CA ARG A 214 10.44 -17.70 -20.10
C ARG A 214 8.97 -17.40 -20.30
N THR A 215 8.66 -16.66 -21.36
CA THR A 215 7.29 -16.37 -21.83
C THR A 215 7.10 -16.90 -23.26
N ASN A 216 5.97 -16.57 -23.90
CA ASN A 216 5.67 -16.94 -25.29
C ASN A 216 6.70 -16.40 -26.31
N PHE A 217 7.57 -15.46 -25.93
CA PHE A 217 8.67 -14.94 -26.75
C PHE A 217 9.88 -15.88 -26.82
N GLY A 218 9.84 -17.02 -26.12
CA GLY A 218 10.81 -18.11 -26.31
C GLY A 218 12.15 -17.95 -25.58
N ILE A 219 12.45 -16.80 -24.99
CA ILE A 219 13.69 -16.48 -24.25
C ILE A 219 13.38 -16.43 -22.73
N GLY A 220 14.30 -16.93 -21.90
CA GLY A 220 14.21 -16.93 -20.44
C GLY A 220 14.28 -18.33 -19.82
N HIS A 221 14.25 -18.42 -18.49
CA HIS A 221 14.33 -19.67 -17.75
C HIS A 221 12.95 -20.27 -17.46
N ASN A 222 12.84 -21.60 -17.53
CA ASN A 222 11.69 -22.34 -17.04
C ASN A 222 11.94 -22.73 -15.58
N ILE A 223 11.06 -22.29 -14.68
CA ILE A 223 11.17 -22.51 -13.23
C ILE A 223 11.22 -24.02 -12.92
N LYS A 224 10.48 -24.84 -13.67
CA LYS A 224 10.49 -26.29 -13.50
C LYS A 224 11.87 -26.88 -13.79
N ASP A 225 12.51 -26.45 -14.87
CA ASP A 225 13.82 -26.99 -15.26
C ASP A 225 14.91 -26.51 -14.29
N LEU A 226 14.79 -25.29 -13.77
CA LEU A 226 15.66 -24.79 -12.70
C LEU A 226 15.56 -25.66 -11.43
N LEU A 227 14.35 -25.96 -10.97
CA LEU A 227 14.14 -26.78 -9.76
C LEU A 227 14.54 -28.24 -9.95
N ASP A 228 14.32 -28.80 -11.14
CA ASP A 228 14.74 -30.17 -11.45
C ASP A 228 16.28 -30.29 -11.49
N ALA A 229 17.00 -29.21 -11.85
CA ALA A 229 18.46 -29.17 -11.91
C ALA A 229 19.14 -28.88 -10.56
N HIS A 230 18.47 -28.20 -9.63
CA HIS A 230 19.02 -27.88 -8.30
C HIS A 230 18.79 -29.04 -7.32
N ILE A 231 19.67 -30.05 -7.38
CA ILE A 231 19.67 -31.19 -6.46
C ILE A 231 20.64 -30.88 -5.31
N PRO A 232 20.17 -30.71 -4.05
CA PRO A 232 21.07 -30.50 -2.92
C PRO A 232 21.83 -31.80 -2.57
N PRO A 233 22.89 -31.71 -1.75
CA PRO A 233 23.71 -32.86 -1.35
C PRO A 233 22.92 -34.08 -0.81
N GLU A 234 21.74 -33.84 -0.22
CA GLU A 234 20.85 -34.88 0.33
C GLU A 234 19.87 -35.48 -0.71
N GLY A 235 19.92 -35.05 -1.97
CA GLY A 235 19.32 -35.74 -3.12
C GLY A 235 17.79 -35.73 -3.25
N ARG A 236 17.05 -34.99 -2.41
CA ARG A 236 15.56 -35.11 -2.32
C ARG A 236 14.72 -33.86 -2.55
N LEU A 237 15.28 -32.65 -2.51
CA LEU A 237 14.52 -31.43 -2.84
C LEU A 237 14.54 -31.17 -4.35
N GLY A 238 13.36 -30.98 -4.95
CA GLY A 238 13.19 -30.59 -6.36
C GLY A 238 12.24 -31.48 -7.16
N ARG A 239 12.28 -32.81 -6.95
CA ARG A 239 11.55 -33.77 -7.79
C ARG A 239 10.04 -33.76 -7.51
N GLY A 240 9.30 -32.97 -8.30
CA GLY A 240 7.83 -32.91 -8.27
C GLY A 240 7.21 -31.77 -7.46
N LEU A 241 8.00 -30.85 -6.89
CA LEU A 241 7.51 -29.73 -6.08
C LEU A 241 6.61 -28.77 -6.87
N ILE A 242 6.98 -28.38 -8.09
CA ILE A 242 6.10 -27.55 -8.94
C ILE A 242 4.84 -28.30 -9.36
N LYS A 243 4.99 -29.53 -9.89
CA LYS A 243 3.86 -30.27 -10.47
C LYS A 243 2.85 -30.79 -9.43
N LYS A 244 3.23 -30.95 -8.15
CA LYS A 244 2.37 -31.53 -7.11
C LYS A 244 1.97 -30.58 -5.98
N SER A 245 2.79 -29.62 -5.55
CA SER A 245 2.44 -28.74 -4.43
C SER A 245 2.36 -27.27 -4.84
N LEU A 246 3.42 -26.69 -5.39
CA LEU A 246 3.52 -25.23 -5.54
C LEU A 246 2.65 -24.63 -6.65
N SER A 247 2.38 -25.33 -7.74
CA SER A 247 1.55 -24.77 -8.83
C SER A 247 0.08 -25.17 -8.78
N ARG A 248 -0.28 -26.10 -7.88
CA ARG A 248 -1.62 -26.71 -7.83
C ARG A 248 -2.33 -26.50 -6.50
N SER A 249 -1.60 -26.37 -5.39
CA SER A 249 -2.19 -26.10 -4.08
C SER A 249 -2.20 -24.60 -3.82
N LYS A 250 -3.39 -24.05 -3.57
CA LYS A 250 -3.59 -22.63 -3.23
C LYS A 250 -3.12 -22.32 -1.81
N GLU A 251 -3.32 -23.26 -0.90
CA GLU A 251 -2.82 -23.18 0.48
C GLU A 251 -1.30 -23.03 0.54
N HIS A 252 -0.59 -23.45 -0.51
CA HIS A 252 0.86 -23.31 -0.61
C HIS A 252 1.32 -22.06 -1.37
N GLN A 253 0.41 -21.37 -2.07
CA GLN A 253 0.68 -20.15 -2.84
C GLN A 253 0.28 -18.86 -2.09
N MET A 254 -0.63 -18.97 -1.12
CA MET A 254 -1.04 -17.89 -0.21
C MET A 254 -0.15 -17.84 1.02
#